data_AF-A0A2V5N4H8-F1
#
_entry.id   AF-A0A2V5N4H8-F1
#
_cell.length_a   1.000
_cell.length_b   1.000
_cell.length_c   1.000
_cell.angle_alpha   90.00
_cell.angle_beta   90.00
_cell.angle_gamma   90.00
#
_symmetry.space_group_name_H-M   'P 1'
#
loop_
_entity.id
_entity.type
_entity.pdbx_description
1 polymer ?
#
loop_
_entity_poly.entity_id
_entity_poly.type
_entity_poly.pdbx_seq_one_letter_code
_entity_poly.pdbx_strand_id
1 'polypeptide(L)'
;ITPDDVDTLAVKAAIAQAEGDLPRASALLTPLHLTADLTQALETQVYQAILERRPAPMITRLEEVLAKPDPALGYINGELRFWLGWAQEVAGDHATAQETWRQARSELESFLKEQPQNYVLMGDLALTNMGLGDKAAAFAFIDKAMAANPIEKDAMSGPRPVEILARVAAQMGEPDRAIAALQKLLSMPYDGALAEDIPLTPALLRLDPMFDPLRNDPRFQKLVASLAPKETAPTDARREEKK
;
A
#
# COMPACT_ATOMS: atom_id res chain seq x y z
N ILE A 1 5.69 2.85 26.24
CA ILE A 1 4.82 3.36 25.16
C ILE A 1 4.08 4.55 25.71
N THR A 2 4.36 5.76 25.20
CA THR A 2 3.61 6.96 25.56
C THR A 2 2.27 6.90 24.83
N PRO A 3 1.11 7.10 25.50
CA PRO A 3 -0.20 6.91 24.89
C PRO A 3 -0.46 7.73 23.62
N ASP A 4 0.18 8.90 23.50
CA ASP A 4 0.03 9.86 22.40
C ASP A 4 1.25 9.88 21.46
N ASP A 5 2.07 8.83 21.49
CA ASP A 5 3.19 8.66 20.56
C ASP A 5 2.68 8.46 19.12
N VAL A 6 3.10 9.33 18.21
CA VAL A 6 2.57 9.37 16.83
C VAL A 6 2.83 8.07 16.09
N ASP A 7 4.05 7.53 16.18
CA ASP A 7 4.42 6.28 15.51
C ASP A 7 3.56 5.12 16.03
N THR A 8 3.36 5.04 17.35
CA THR A 8 2.46 4.04 17.94
C THR A 8 1.02 4.17 17.45
N LEU A 9 0.51 5.41 17.30
CA LEU A 9 -0.85 5.65 16.81
C LEU A 9 -1.00 5.30 15.33
N ALA A 10 0.00 5.63 14.51
CA ALA A 10 0.04 5.29 13.09
C ALA A 10 0.03 3.78 12.88
N VAL A 11 0.90 3.03 13.57
CA VAL A 11 0.91 1.55 13.52
C VAL A 11 -0.44 0.96 13.93
N LYS A 12 -1.06 1.47 15.01
CA LYS A 12 -2.39 1.00 15.44
C LYS A 12 -3.46 1.27 14.39
N ALA A 13 -3.38 2.39 13.69
CA ALA A 13 -4.31 2.73 12.63
C ALA A 13 -4.09 1.85 11.40
N ALA A 14 -2.84 1.59 11.02
CA ALA A 14 -2.48 0.72 9.92
C ALA A 14 -2.93 -0.73 10.18
N ILE A 15 -2.81 -1.22 11.42
CA ILE A 15 -3.42 -2.51 11.84
C ILE A 15 -4.94 -2.48 11.69
N ALA A 16 -5.61 -1.41 12.11
CA ALA A 16 -7.06 -1.30 11.95
C ALA A 16 -7.47 -1.28 10.45
N GLN A 17 -6.69 -0.65 9.57
CA GLN A 17 -6.87 -0.74 8.12
C GLN A 17 -6.72 -2.19 7.63
N ALA A 18 -5.69 -2.90 8.13
CA ALA A 18 -5.42 -4.31 7.83
C ALA A 18 -6.54 -5.24 8.28
N GLU A 19 -7.25 -4.91 9.36
CA GLU A 19 -8.43 -5.61 9.86
C GLU A 19 -9.71 -5.21 9.10
N GLY A 20 -9.65 -4.13 8.31
CA GLY A 20 -10.79 -3.55 7.60
C GLY A 20 -11.69 -2.66 8.46
N ASP A 21 -11.24 -2.30 9.67
CA ASP A 21 -11.90 -1.37 10.59
C ASP A 21 -11.46 0.07 10.30
N LEU A 22 -11.93 0.59 9.16
CA LEU A 22 -11.66 1.96 8.74
C LEU A 22 -12.15 3.01 9.75
N PRO A 23 -13.31 2.87 10.43
CA PRO A 23 -13.72 3.81 11.48
C PRO A 23 -12.71 3.92 12.63
N ARG A 24 -12.15 2.79 13.09
CA ARG A 24 -11.11 2.80 14.13
C ARG A 24 -9.82 3.44 13.65
N ALA A 25 -9.38 3.13 12.44
CA ALA A 25 -8.20 3.76 11.86
C ALA A 25 -8.39 5.28 11.73
N SER A 26 -9.55 5.71 11.23
CA SER A 26 -9.91 7.13 11.10
C SER A 26 -9.93 7.86 12.45
N ALA A 27 -10.48 7.24 13.50
CA ALA A 27 -10.51 7.83 14.85
C ALA A 27 -9.10 8.04 15.45
N LEU A 28 -8.13 7.20 15.08
CA LEU A 28 -6.73 7.33 15.50
C LEU A 28 -5.98 8.40 14.69
N LEU A 29 -6.26 8.51 13.39
CA LEU A 29 -5.51 9.37 12.46
C LEU A 29 -6.05 10.80 12.36
N THR A 30 -7.37 11.00 12.50
CA THR A 30 -8.01 12.33 12.32
C THR A 30 -7.46 13.41 13.27
N PRO A 31 -7.13 13.12 14.55
CA PRO A 31 -6.59 14.14 15.45
C PRO A 31 -5.15 14.56 15.11
N LEU A 32 -4.44 13.81 14.25
CA LEU A 32 -3.03 14.02 14.00
C LEU A 32 -2.79 15.04 12.89
N HIS A 33 -1.96 16.03 13.17
CA HIS A 33 -1.42 16.94 12.16
C HIS A 33 -0.02 16.50 11.76
N LEU A 34 0.05 15.59 10.78
CA LEU A 34 1.28 14.93 10.38
C LEU A 34 2.05 15.76 9.36
N THR A 35 3.36 15.84 9.56
CA THR A 35 4.32 16.54 8.71
C THR A 35 5.12 15.52 7.90
N ALA A 36 5.83 16.00 6.87
CA ALA A 36 6.51 15.12 5.90
C ALA A 36 7.67 14.29 6.49
N ASP A 37 8.28 14.76 7.58
CA ASP A 37 9.30 14.06 8.36
C ASP A 37 8.73 12.87 9.15
N LEU A 38 7.42 12.84 9.39
CA LEU A 38 6.68 11.69 9.92
C LEU A 38 6.07 10.89 8.75
N THR A 39 6.93 10.51 7.80
CA THR A 39 6.53 10.00 6.48
C THR A 39 5.56 8.83 6.57
N GLN A 40 5.90 7.77 7.29
CA GLN A 40 5.08 6.55 7.39
C GLN A 40 3.69 6.83 8.00
N ALA A 41 3.64 7.69 9.02
CA ALA A 41 2.38 8.11 9.62
C ALA A 41 1.54 8.93 8.63
N LEU A 42 2.16 9.88 7.92
CA LEU A 42 1.47 10.70 6.91
C LEU A 42 0.92 9.83 5.79
N GLU A 43 1.69 8.88 5.28
CA GLU A 43 1.26 7.92 4.26
C GLU A 43 0.11 7.04 4.75
N THR A 44 0.13 6.62 6.02
CA THR A 44 -0.99 5.88 6.62
C THR A 44 -2.28 6.71 6.63
N GLN A 45 -2.17 8.01 6.89
CA GLN A 45 -3.30 8.95 6.82
C GLN A 45 -3.80 9.15 5.38
N VAL A 46 -2.89 9.23 4.41
CA VAL A 46 -3.25 9.27 2.98
C VAL A 46 -3.95 7.97 2.56
N TYR A 47 -3.39 6.82 2.95
CA TYR A 47 -3.94 5.50 2.62
C TYR A 47 -5.32 5.32 3.23
N GLN A 48 -5.56 5.79 4.46
CA GLN A 48 -6.90 5.82 5.06
C GLN A 48 -7.91 6.51 4.15
N ALA A 49 -7.59 7.71 3.68
CA ALA A 49 -8.47 8.51 2.85
C ALA A 49 -8.74 7.84 1.48
N ILE A 50 -7.74 7.15 0.93
CA ILE A 50 -7.86 6.34 -0.29
C ILE A 50 -8.77 5.11 -0.08
N LEU A 51 -8.58 4.38 1.01
CA LEU A 51 -9.40 3.22 1.38
C LEU A 51 -10.87 3.62 1.61
N GLU A 52 -11.11 4.80 2.18
CA GLU A 52 -12.46 5.38 2.34
C GLU A 52 -13.06 5.97 1.06
N ARG A 53 -12.28 6.05 -0.03
CA ARG A 53 -12.65 6.76 -1.28
C ARG A 53 -13.02 8.23 -1.03
N ARG A 54 -12.33 8.88 -0.08
CA ARG A 54 -12.49 10.29 0.29
C ARG A 54 -11.13 11.02 0.37
N PRO A 55 -10.34 11.03 -0.72
CA PRO A 55 -8.96 11.54 -0.69
C PRO A 55 -8.84 13.07 -0.64
N ALA A 56 -9.92 13.83 -0.89
CA ALA A 56 -9.84 15.29 -1.09
C ALA A 56 -9.09 16.07 0.02
N PRO A 57 -9.31 15.83 1.32
CA PRO A 57 -8.55 16.51 2.37
C PRO A 57 -7.05 16.22 2.31
N MET A 58 -6.69 14.98 1.96
CA MET A 58 -5.30 14.55 1.87
C MET A 58 -4.60 15.04 0.62
N ILE A 59 -5.32 15.25 -0.48
CA ILE A 59 -4.78 15.93 -1.68
C ILE A 59 -4.31 17.33 -1.31
N THR A 60 -5.17 18.15 -0.70
CA THR A 60 -4.81 19.51 -0.26
C THR A 60 -3.61 19.48 0.68
N ARG A 61 -3.58 18.55 1.64
CA ARG A 61 -2.48 18.43 2.58
C ARG A 61 -1.15 18.10 1.89
N LEU A 62 -1.15 17.13 0.98
CA LEU A 62 0.06 16.74 0.24
C LEU A 62 0.54 17.87 -0.69
N GLU A 63 -0.37 18.61 -1.31
CA GLU A 63 -0.03 19.80 -2.11
C GLU A 63 0.65 20.88 -1.27
N GLU A 64 0.17 21.15 -0.05
CA GLU A 64 0.82 22.09 0.89
C GLU A 64 2.23 21.63 1.28
N VAL A 65 2.38 20.34 1.59
CA VAL A 65 3.66 19.73 1.95
C VAL A 65 4.65 19.82 0.78
N LEU A 66 4.19 19.51 -0.44
CA LEU A 66 5.02 19.44 -1.65
C LEU A 66 5.19 20.80 -2.36
N ALA A 67 4.55 21.88 -1.88
CA ALA A 67 4.76 23.23 -2.39
C ALA A 67 6.18 23.76 -2.08
N LYS A 68 6.75 23.33 -0.96
CA LYS A 68 8.13 23.63 -0.54
C LYS A 68 8.75 22.37 0.10
N PRO A 69 9.08 21.36 -0.72
CA PRO A 69 9.57 20.08 -0.21
C PRO A 69 10.91 20.30 0.50
N ASP A 70 11.09 19.65 1.66
CA ASP A 70 12.37 19.65 2.35
C ASP A 70 13.37 18.78 1.57
N PRO A 71 14.48 19.34 1.06
CA PRO A 71 15.49 18.56 0.34
C PRO A 71 16.10 17.42 1.18
N ALA A 72 16.09 17.53 2.51
CA ALA A 72 16.62 16.50 3.40
C ALA A 72 15.84 15.19 3.34
N LEU A 73 14.58 15.22 2.88
CA LEU A 73 13.74 14.03 2.69
C LEU A 73 14.17 13.19 1.47
N GLY A 74 14.99 13.74 0.57
CA GLY A 74 15.50 12.99 -0.58
C GLY A 74 14.39 12.41 -1.46
N TYR A 75 14.45 11.10 -1.73
CA TYR A 75 13.49 10.41 -2.60
C TYR A 75 12.07 10.33 -2.01
N ILE A 76 11.92 10.52 -0.70
CA ILE A 76 10.60 10.55 -0.03
C ILE A 76 9.70 11.65 -0.62
N ASN A 77 10.28 12.76 -1.10
CA ASN A 77 9.48 13.77 -1.81
C ASN A 77 8.82 13.18 -3.08
N GLY A 78 9.54 12.32 -3.80
CA GLY A 78 9.03 11.60 -4.97
C GLY A 78 7.99 10.54 -4.59
N GLU A 79 8.19 9.84 -3.47
CA GLU A 79 7.23 8.88 -2.90
C GLU A 79 5.92 9.57 -2.50
N LEU A 80 5.99 10.71 -1.80
CA LEU A 80 4.83 11.53 -1.45
C LEU A 80 4.10 12.06 -2.69
N ARG A 81 4.81 12.35 -3.80
CA ARG A 81 4.16 12.67 -5.08
C ARG A 81 3.46 11.47 -5.69
N PHE A 82 4.02 10.27 -5.57
CA PHE A 82 3.30 9.05 -5.97
C PHE A 82 1.97 8.93 -5.22
N TRP A 83 1.99 9.09 -3.89
CA TRP A 83 0.81 9.09 -3.03
C TRP A 83 -0.21 10.17 -3.42
N LEU A 84 0.26 11.40 -3.70
CA LEU A 84 -0.59 12.50 -4.17
C LEU A 84 -1.27 12.15 -5.50
N GLY A 85 -0.52 11.62 -6.46
CA GLY A 85 -1.09 11.22 -7.75
C GLY A 85 -2.13 10.11 -7.59
N TRP A 86 -1.90 9.15 -6.69
CA TRP A 86 -2.88 8.11 -6.39
C TRP A 86 -4.15 8.66 -5.73
N ALA A 87 -4.01 9.58 -4.79
CA ALA A 87 -5.13 10.27 -4.17
C ALA A 87 -5.95 11.06 -5.21
N GLN A 88 -5.29 11.79 -6.12
CA GLN A 88 -5.91 12.53 -7.22
C GLN A 88 -6.66 11.60 -8.20
N GLU A 89 -6.06 10.46 -8.56
CA GLU A 89 -6.68 9.45 -9.40
C GLU A 89 -7.96 8.91 -8.76
N VAL A 90 -7.93 8.59 -7.47
CA VAL A 90 -9.12 8.11 -6.72
C VAL A 90 -10.19 9.20 -6.60
N ALA A 91 -9.81 10.49 -6.61
CA ALA A 91 -10.74 11.61 -6.68
C ALA A 91 -11.37 11.80 -8.08
N GLY A 92 -10.88 11.10 -9.10
CA GLY A 92 -11.30 11.24 -10.50
C GLY A 92 -10.61 12.38 -11.25
N ASP A 93 -9.60 13.02 -10.67
CA ASP A 93 -8.80 14.04 -11.36
C ASP A 93 -7.59 13.41 -12.05
N HIS A 94 -7.89 12.65 -13.10
CA HIS A 94 -6.90 11.92 -13.89
C HIS A 94 -5.85 12.84 -14.52
N ALA A 95 -6.22 14.05 -14.93
CA ALA A 95 -5.30 14.97 -15.60
C ALA A 95 -4.23 15.47 -14.63
N THR A 96 -4.63 15.86 -13.42
CA THR A 96 -3.71 16.30 -12.38
C THR A 96 -2.87 15.11 -11.87
N ALA A 97 -3.47 13.93 -11.68
CA ALA A 97 -2.74 12.72 -11.28
C ALA A 97 -1.60 12.38 -12.26
N GLN A 98 -1.87 12.44 -13.57
CA GLN A 98 -0.85 12.22 -14.60
C GLN A 98 0.31 13.21 -14.50
N GLU A 99 0.03 14.48 -14.24
CA GLU A 99 1.08 15.49 -14.12
C GLU A 99 1.92 15.27 -12.85
N THR A 100 1.26 15.00 -11.72
CA THR A 100 1.93 14.66 -10.46
C THR A 100 2.85 13.45 -10.61
N TRP A 101 2.40 12.38 -11.28
CA TRP A 101 3.23 11.20 -11.51
C TRP A 101 4.39 11.44 -12.47
N ARG A 102 4.28 12.37 -13.44
CA ARG A 102 5.46 12.75 -14.25
C ARG A 102 6.53 13.42 -13.41
N GLN A 103 6.13 14.28 -12.46
CA GLN A 103 7.04 14.91 -11.52
C GLN A 103 7.67 13.86 -10.59
N ALA A 104 6.86 12.97 -10.00
CA ALA A 104 7.34 11.85 -9.19
C ALA A 104 8.39 11.02 -9.93
N ARG A 105 8.10 10.62 -11.18
CA ARG A 105 9.04 9.84 -11.99
C ARG A 105 10.37 10.57 -12.20
N SER A 106 10.33 11.85 -12.56
CA SER A 106 11.55 12.63 -12.80
C SER A 106 12.42 12.75 -11.54
N GLU A 107 11.80 12.98 -10.37
CA GLU A 107 12.51 13.09 -9.10
C GLU A 107 13.09 11.73 -8.69
N LEU A 108 12.27 10.67 -8.68
CA LEU A 108 12.69 9.32 -8.31
C LEU A 108 13.82 8.81 -9.23
N GLU A 109 13.72 8.98 -10.55
CA GLU A 109 14.78 8.57 -11.49
C GLU A 109 16.12 9.26 -11.22
N SER A 110 16.11 10.50 -10.70
CA SER A 110 17.35 11.20 -10.32
C SER A 110 18.03 10.52 -9.13
N PHE A 111 17.26 10.17 -8.09
CA PHE A 111 17.76 9.48 -6.91
C PHE A 111 18.18 8.04 -7.21
N LEU A 112 17.53 7.35 -8.15
CA LEU A 112 17.94 5.99 -8.53
C LEU A 112 19.34 5.97 -9.15
N LYS A 113 19.76 7.03 -9.86
CA LYS A 113 21.12 7.12 -10.40
C LYS A 113 22.17 7.15 -9.30
N GLU A 114 21.85 7.78 -8.17
CA GLU A 114 22.71 7.87 -6.99
C GLU A 114 22.63 6.58 -6.14
N GLN A 115 21.48 5.92 -6.14
CA GLN A 115 21.19 4.73 -5.35
C GLN A 115 20.72 3.55 -6.22
N PRO A 116 21.57 3.03 -7.13
CA PRO A 116 21.15 2.08 -8.17
C PRO A 116 20.69 0.71 -7.68
N GLN A 117 20.82 0.42 -6.38
CA GLN A 117 20.40 -0.83 -5.74
C GLN A 117 19.22 -0.63 -4.76
N ASN A 118 18.66 0.59 -4.68
CA ASN A 118 17.55 0.88 -3.80
C ASN A 118 16.25 0.30 -4.37
N TYR A 119 15.84 -0.86 -3.86
CA TYR A 119 14.65 -1.58 -4.34
C TYR A 119 13.33 -0.89 -3.93
N VAL A 120 13.33 -0.07 -2.87
CA VAL A 120 12.15 0.71 -2.44
C VAL A 120 11.83 1.75 -3.51
N LEU A 121 12.84 2.52 -3.91
CA LEU A 121 12.74 3.52 -4.98
C LEU A 121 12.35 2.88 -6.32
N MET A 122 12.88 1.70 -6.64
CA MET A 122 12.42 0.94 -7.83
C MET A 122 10.93 0.56 -7.73
N GLY A 123 10.43 0.23 -6.52
CA GLY A 123 9.01 0.01 -6.25
C GLY A 123 8.16 1.24 -6.53
N ASP A 124 8.58 2.42 -6.04
CA ASP A 124 7.88 3.69 -6.29
C ASP A 124 7.85 4.03 -7.77
N LEU A 125 8.96 3.79 -8.49
CA LEU A 125 9.02 3.97 -9.93
C LEU A 125 8.11 2.99 -10.67
N ALA A 126 7.96 1.75 -10.19
CA ALA A 126 7.03 0.81 -10.78
C ALA A 126 5.57 1.26 -10.60
N LEU A 127 5.19 1.68 -9.39
CA LEU A 127 3.86 2.22 -9.10
C LEU A 127 3.57 3.53 -9.86
N THR A 128 4.56 4.41 -9.95
CA THR A 128 4.45 5.67 -10.69
C THR A 128 4.28 5.42 -12.19
N ASN A 129 5.08 4.52 -12.79
CA ASN A 129 4.92 4.16 -14.20
C ASN A 129 3.61 3.40 -14.45
N MET A 130 3.11 2.67 -13.45
CA MET A 130 1.76 2.11 -13.50
C MET A 130 0.70 3.21 -13.62
N GLY A 131 0.77 4.24 -12.77
CA GLY A 131 -0.11 5.40 -12.85
C GLY A 131 -0.02 6.13 -14.21
N LEU A 132 1.17 6.24 -14.78
CA LEU A 132 1.40 6.85 -16.11
C LEU A 132 0.95 5.97 -17.30
N GLY A 133 0.50 4.75 -17.06
CA GLY A 133 0.13 3.81 -18.14
C GLY A 133 1.33 3.15 -18.85
N ASP A 134 2.57 3.38 -18.38
CA ASP A 134 3.78 2.78 -18.96
C ASP A 134 4.02 1.38 -18.38
N LYS A 135 3.23 0.43 -18.89
CA LYS A 135 3.27 -0.99 -18.49
C LYS A 135 4.67 -1.59 -18.60
N ALA A 136 5.42 -1.26 -19.65
CA ALA A 136 6.73 -1.84 -19.89
C ALA A 136 7.76 -1.34 -18.86
N ALA A 137 7.78 -0.03 -18.59
CA ALA A 137 8.64 0.53 -17.55
C ALA A 137 8.28 0.00 -16.17
N ALA A 138 6.99 -0.09 -15.84
CA ALA A 138 6.53 -0.58 -14.54
C ALA A 138 7.05 -1.99 -14.23
N PHE A 139 6.91 -2.93 -15.16
CA PHE A 139 7.43 -4.29 -14.97
C PHE A 139 8.96 -4.36 -15.01
N ALA A 140 9.63 -3.55 -15.83
CA ALA A 140 11.08 -3.50 -15.83
C ALA A 140 11.65 -3.06 -14.48
N PHE A 141 10.99 -2.14 -13.77
CA PHE A 141 11.37 -1.76 -12.41
C PHE A 141 11.06 -2.84 -11.37
N ILE A 142 9.93 -3.54 -11.50
CA ILE A 142 9.61 -4.70 -10.64
C ILE A 142 10.69 -5.78 -10.76
N ASP A 143 11.06 -6.15 -11.99
CA ASP A 143 12.06 -7.19 -12.22
C ASP A 143 13.42 -6.82 -11.61
N LYS A 144 13.81 -5.53 -11.74
CA LYS A 144 15.02 -5.01 -11.09
C LYS A 144 14.92 -5.04 -9.57
N ALA A 145 13.79 -4.64 -8.99
CA ALA A 145 13.57 -4.64 -7.55
C ALA A 145 13.62 -6.07 -6.97
N MET A 146 12.98 -7.04 -7.64
CA MET A 146 13.03 -8.45 -7.26
C MET A 146 14.45 -9.04 -7.37
N ALA A 147 15.24 -8.62 -8.35
CA ALA A 147 16.63 -9.03 -8.48
C ALA A 147 17.54 -8.38 -7.41
N ALA A 148 17.27 -7.14 -7.04
CA ALA A 148 18.03 -6.41 -6.02
C ALA A 148 17.76 -6.95 -4.60
N ASN A 149 16.51 -7.35 -4.32
CA ASN A 149 16.09 -7.88 -3.03
C ASN A 149 15.27 -9.17 -3.15
N PRO A 150 15.92 -10.31 -3.44
CA PRO A 150 15.22 -11.59 -3.57
C PRO A 150 14.78 -12.13 -2.21
N ILE A 151 13.63 -12.82 -2.17
CA ILE A 151 13.04 -13.41 -0.96
C ILE A 151 14.02 -14.36 -0.26
N GLU A 152 14.84 -15.08 -1.03
CA GLU A 152 15.82 -16.03 -0.50
C GLU A 152 16.93 -15.34 0.31
N LYS A 153 17.16 -14.05 0.07
CA LYS A 153 18.16 -13.24 0.78
C LYS A 153 17.54 -12.46 1.94
N ASP A 154 16.31 -11.98 1.76
CA ASP A 154 15.56 -11.26 2.78
C ASP A 154 14.10 -11.75 2.79
N ALA A 155 13.79 -12.60 3.75
CA ALA A 155 12.44 -13.17 3.88
C ALA A 155 11.40 -12.15 4.36
N MET A 156 11.83 -11.06 5.01
CA MET A 156 10.93 -10.03 5.55
C MET A 156 10.60 -8.99 4.49
N SER A 157 11.61 -8.37 3.87
CA SER A 157 11.41 -7.27 2.91
C SER A 157 11.47 -7.72 1.44
N GLY A 158 12.08 -8.86 1.13
CA GLY A 158 12.15 -9.41 -0.23
C GLY A 158 10.80 -9.72 -0.90
N PRO A 159 9.70 -9.94 -0.14
CA PRO A 159 8.36 -9.99 -0.73
C PRO A 159 7.77 -8.63 -1.15
N ARG A 160 8.30 -7.48 -0.71
CA ARG A 160 7.76 -6.14 -1.08
C ARG A 160 7.69 -5.93 -2.60
N PRO A 161 8.74 -6.22 -3.41
CA PRO A 161 8.64 -6.15 -4.86
C PRO A 161 7.57 -7.06 -5.48
N VAL A 162 7.24 -8.19 -4.82
CA VAL A 162 6.18 -9.11 -5.27
C VAL A 162 4.80 -8.54 -4.94
N GLU A 163 4.66 -7.79 -3.86
CA GLU A 163 3.45 -6.99 -3.60
C GLU A 163 3.25 -5.90 -4.67
N ILE A 164 4.31 -5.16 -5.01
CA ILE A 164 4.25 -4.17 -6.09
C ILE A 164 3.88 -4.84 -7.42
N LEU A 165 4.45 -6.03 -7.72
CA LEU A 165 4.04 -6.84 -8.87
C LEU A 165 2.54 -7.12 -8.87
N ALA A 166 1.96 -7.52 -7.74
CA ALA A 166 0.53 -7.82 -7.63
C ALA A 166 -0.33 -6.59 -7.97
N ARG A 167 0.03 -5.42 -7.42
CA ARG A 167 -0.66 -4.15 -7.65
C ARG A 167 -0.58 -3.70 -9.11
N VAL A 168 0.63 -3.70 -9.67
CA VAL A 168 0.87 -3.32 -11.07
C VAL A 168 0.17 -4.27 -12.03
N ALA A 169 0.28 -5.59 -11.81
CA ALA A 169 -0.38 -6.57 -12.66
C ALA A 169 -1.91 -6.44 -12.62
N ALA A 170 -2.51 -6.13 -11.46
CA ALA A 170 -3.94 -5.89 -11.34
C ALA A 170 -4.39 -4.70 -12.21
N GLN A 171 -3.69 -3.57 -12.13
CA GLN A 171 -4.03 -2.36 -12.90
C GLN A 171 -3.69 -2.46 -14.38
N MET A 172 -2.69 -3.26 -14.75
CA MET A 172 -2.24 -3.42 -16.14
C MET A 172 -2.93 -4.55 -16.90
N GLY A 173 -4.06 -5.04 -16.39
CA GLY A 173 -4.88 -6.06 -17.04
C GLY A 173 -4.23 -7.44 -17.09
N GLU A 174 -3.44 -7.80 -16.08
CA GLU A 174 -2.78 -9.11 -15.96
C GLU A 174 -3.27 -9.88 -14.72
N PRO A 175 -4.56 -10.26 -14.68
CA PRO A 175 -5.19 -10.85 -13.52
C PRO A 175 -4.51 -12.16 -13.07
N ASP A 176 -4.03 -12.97 -14.03
CA ASP A 176 -3.33 -14.22 -13.71
C ASP A 176 -2.03 -13.99 -12.93
N ARG A 177 -1.23 -13.01 -13.35
CA ARG A 177 0.02 -12.63 -12.67
C ARG A 177 -0.29 -12.01 -11.31
N ALA A 178 -1.30 -11.14 -11.23
CA ALA A 178 -1.71 -10.51 -9.99
C ALA A 178 -2.16 -11.56 -8.96
N ILE A 179 -3.07 -12.46 -9.33
CA ILE A 179 -3.63 -13.49 -8.44
C ILE A 179 -2.54 -14.46 -7.98
N ALA A 180 -1.62 -14.87 -8.85
CA ALA A 180 -0.50 -15.74 -8.46
C ALA A 180 0.41 -15.07 -7.42
N ALA A 181 0.72 -13.78 -7.60
CA ALA A 181 1.50 -13.01 -6.63
C ALA A 181 0.75 -12.88 -5.29
N LEU A 182 -0.54 -12.54 -5.32
CA LEU A 182 -1.38 -12.42 -4.11
C LEU A 182 -1.49 -13.75 -3.35
N GLN A 183 -1.64 -14.89 -4.04
CA GLN A 183 -1.65 -16.22 -3.43
C GLN A 183 -0.35 -16.51 -2.68
N LYS A 184 0.79 -16.17 -3.29
CA LYS A 184 2.11 -16.34 -2.66
C LYS A 184 2.22 -15.47 -1.41
N LEU A 185 1.90 -14.18 -1.51
CA LEU A 185 2.02 -13.22 -0.41
C LEU A 185 1.14 -13.61 0.79
N LEU A 186 -0.13 -13.97 0.55
CA LEU A 186 -1.05 -14.39 1.63
C LEU A 186 -0.66 -15.72 2.30
N SER A 187 0.27 -16.47 1.72
CA SER A 187 0.75 -17.74 2.26
C SER A 187 1.99 -17.61 3.17
N MET A 188 2.55 -16.40 3.31
CA MET A 188 3.77 -16.16 4.08
C MET A 188 3.71 -14.86 4.90
N PRO A 189 4.39 -14.78 6.05
CA PRO A 189 4.64 -13.51 6.72
C PRO A 189 5.65 -12.68 5.92
N TYR A 190 5.47 -11.37 5.89
CA TYR A 190 6.38 -10.41 5.27
C TYR A 190 6.05 -8.98 5.74
N ASP A 191 6.95 -8.04 5.47
CA ASP A 191 6.73 -6.60 5.65
C ASP A 191 6.11 -6.03 4.38
N GLY A 192 4.98 -5.33 4.51
CA GLY A 192 4.23 -4.71 3.42
C GLY A 192 5.02 -3.68 2.60
N ALA A 193 4.57 -3.45 1.38
CA ALA A 193 5.24 -2.52 0.46
C ALA A 193 4.77 -1.06 0.58
N LEU A 194 3.69 -0.80 1.32
CA LEU A 194 3.16 0.55 1.55
C LEU A 194 3.31 0.95 3.03
N ALA A 195 2.66 2.04 3.42
CA ALA A 195 2.74 2.67 4.74
C ALA A 195 2.70 1.68 5.93
N GLU A 196 3.57 1.96 6.90
CA GLU A 196 3.78 1.21 8.15
C GLU A 196 4.12 -0.27 7.95
N ASP A 197 4.60 -0.61 6.75
CA ASP A 197 5.06 -1.95 6.39
C ASP A 197 4.01 -3.04 6.68
N ILE A 198 2.72 -2.69 6.60
CA ILE A 198 1.63 -3.62 6.86
C ILE A 198 1.40 -4.51 5.64
N PRO A 199 1.53 -5.86 5.77
CA PRO A 199 1.33 -6.76 4.66
C PRO A 199 -0.14 -6.78 4.19
N LEU A 200 -0.34 -7.17 2.93
CA LEU A 200 -1.66 -7.34 2.36
C LEU A 200 -2.46 -8.38 3.15
N THR A 201 -3.64 -7.98 3.61
CA THR A 201 -4.64 -8.86 4.20
C THR A 201 -5.83 -9.00 3.26
N PRO A 202 -6.69 -10.01 3.42
CA PRO A 202 -7.94 -10.07 2.66
C PRO A 202 -8.85 -8.85 2.82
N ALA A 203 -8.80 -8.17 3.97
CA ALA A 203 -9.52 -6.92 4.18
C ALA A 203 -8.93 -5.79 3.34
N LEU A 204 -7.60 -5.64 3.28
CA LEU A 204 -6.96 -4.66 2.40
C LEU A 204 -7.23 -4.98 0.93
N LEU A 205 -7.16 -6.26 0.53
CA LEU A 205 -7.53 -6.66 -0.82
C LEU A 205 -8.95 -6.22 -1.15
N ARG A 206 -9.91 -6.31 -0.21
CA ARG A 206 -11.30 -5.86 -0.38
C ARG A 206 -11.46 -4.34 -0.52
N LEU A 207 -10.59 -3.55 0.11
CA LEU A 207 -10.75 -2.10 0.26
C LEU A 207 -9.89 -1.29 -0.72
N ASP A 208 -8.70 -1.78 -1.02
CA ASP A 208 -7.70 -1.06 -1.81
C ASP A 208 -8.11 -0.94 -3.29
N PRO A 209 -8.12 0.29 -3.86
CA PRO A 209 -8.55 0.51 -5.25
C PRO A 209 -7.64 -0.10 -6.30
N MET A 210 -6.38 -0.40 -5.98
CA MET A 210 -5.46 -1.05 -6.93
C MET A 210 -5.91 -2.45 -7.32
N PHE A 211 -6.78 -3.08 -6.53
CA PHE A 211 -7.35 -4.39 -6.84
C PHE A 211 -8.79 -4.33 -7.38
N ASP A 212 -9.33 -3.14 -7.64
CA ASP A 212 -10.68 -2.98 -8.20
C ASP A 212 -10.87 -3.71 -9.55
N PRO A 213 -9.86 -3.77 -10.47
CA PRO A 213 -9.97 -4.59 -11.68
C PRO A 213 -10.18 -6.10 -11.44
N LEU A 214 -9.80 -6.62 -10.27
CA LEU A 214 -9.88 -8.05 -9.94
C LEU A 214 -11.20 -8.45 -9.25
N ARG A 215 -12.05 -7.48 -8.88
CA ARG A 215 -13.26 -7.71 -8.02
C ARG A 215 -14.21 -8.77 -8.56
N ASN A 216 -14.27 -8.91 -9.88
CA ASN A 216 -15.16 -9.84 -10.56
C ASN A 216 -14.51 -11.20 -10.86
N ASP A 217 -13.21 -11.40 -10.57
CA ASP A 217 -12.54 -12.68 -10.76
C ASP A 217 -12.87 -13.64 -9.59
N PRO A 218 -13.45 -14.83 -9.85
CA PRO A 218 -13.80 -15.78 -8.79
C PRO A 218 -12.62 -16.25 -7.95
N ARG A 219 -11.40 -16.27 -8.52
CA ARG A 219 -10.19 -16.64 -7.79
C ARG A 219 -9.81 -15.55 -6.79
N PHE A 220 -9.93 -14.28 -7.18
CA PHE A 220 -9.71 -13.15 -6.29
C PHE A 220 -10.74 -13.10 -5.17
N GLN A 221 -12.02 -13.33 -5.47
CA GLN A 221 -13.09 -13.43 -4.45
C GLN A 221 -12.81 -14.50 -3.40
N LYS A 222 -12.23 -15.65 -3.80
CA LYS A 222 -11.79 -16.69 -2.86
C LYS A 222 -10.66 -16.20 -1.93
N LEU A 223 -9.69 -15.45 -2.44
CA LEU A 223 -8.60 -14.89 -1.61
C LEU A 223 -9.18 -13.95 -0.54
N VAL A 224 -10.09 -13.06 -0.95
CA VAL A 224 -10.74 -12.10 -0.05
C VAL A 224 -11.63 -12.79 0.99
N ALA A 225 -12.28 -13.91 0.64
CA ALA A 225 -13.15 -14.64 1.57
C ALA A 225 -12.39 -15.53 2.57
N SER A 226 -11.16 -15.94 2.25
CA SER A 226 -10.48 -17.05 2.92
C SER A 226 -10.05 -16.82 4.38
N LEU A 227 -10.12 -15.59 4.91
CA LEU A 227 -9.71 -15.28 6.29
C LEU A 227 -10.72 -14.50 7.12
N ALA A 228 -12.02 -14.56 6.80
CA ALA A 228 -13.02 -14.26 7.84
C ALA A 228 -12.77 -15.23 9.02
N PRO A 229 -12.76 -14.77 10.28
CA PRO A 229 -12.59 -15.66 11.42
C PRO A 229 -13.61 -16.79 11.29
N LYS A 230 -13.16 -18.05 11.33
CA LYS A 230 -14.09 -19.16 11.55
C LYS A 230 -14.85 -18.81 12.82
N GLU A 231 -16.14 -18.48 12.69
CA GLU A 231 -17.05 -18.44 13.82
C GLU A 231 -16.82 -19.72 14.61
N THR A 232 -16.31 -19.56 15.83
CA THR A 232 -16.16 -20.67 16.75
C THR A 232 -17.57 -21.14 17.08
N ALA A 233 -17.99 -22.24 16.44
CA ALA A 233 -19.27 -22.86 16.70
C ALA A 233 -19.40 -23.10 18.22
N PRO A 234 -20.56 -22.79 18.82
CA PRO A 234 -20.73 -22.95 20.26
C PRO A 234 -20.53 -24.41 20.61
N THR A 235 -19.59 -24.67 21.53
CA THR A 235 -19.35 -26.00 22.06
C THR A 235 -20.61 -26.42 22.81
N ASP A 236 -21.39 -27.31 22.22
CA ASP A 236 -22.60 -27.89 22.78
C ASP A 236 -22.22 -28.74 24.00
N ALA A 237 -22.19 -28.11 25.18
CA ALA A 237 -22.02 -28.78 26.45
C ALA A 237 -23.34 -29.47 26.84
N ARG A 238 -23.62 -30.62 26.23
CA ARG A 238 -24.54 -31.61 26.79
C ARG A 238 -24.02 -33.03 26.59
N ARG A 239 -23.52 -33.59 27.70
CA ARG A 239 -23.82 -34.93 28.26
C ARG A 239 -22.55 -35.46 28.89
N GLU A 240 -22.56 -35.55 30.22
CA GLU A 240 -22.30 -36.80 30.94
C GLU A 240 -22.45 -36.55 32.45
N GLU A 241 -23.69 -36.60 32.93
CA GLU A 241 -23.97 -37.10 34.27
C GLU A 241 -24.79 -38.38 34.08
N LYS A 242 -24.09 -39.52 34.07
CA LYS A 242 -24.63 -40.84 34.36
C LYS A 242 -23.49 -41.83 34.63
N LYS A 243 -23.02 -41.88 35.87
CA LYS A 243 -23.11 -43.08 36.72
C LYS A 243 -22.52 -42.82 38.10
#